data_AF-A0A6C0LPF2-F1
#
_entry.id   AF-A0A6C0LPF2-F1
#
_cell.length_a   1.000
_cell.length_b   1.000
_cell.length_c   1.000
_cell.angle_alpha   90.00
_cell.angle_beta   90.00
_cell.angle_gamma   90.00
#
_symmetry.space_group_name_H-M   'P 1'
#
loop_
_entity.id
_entity.type
_entity.pdbx_description
1 polymer ?
#
loop_
_entity_poly.entity_id
_entity_poly.type
_entity_poly.pdbx_seq_one_letter_code
_entity_poly.pdbx_strand_id
1 'polypeptide(L)'
;MENSIDKLTLELLINKQQYSKYLSKTDPKKYDEFKEYKSKLRKYAVDIVDMTSQLIENPNHPYSVEIEETFNAFSKSIFRYFEMKELEKSNEYNQDYKKDEDMMFAHCETPLLEEEETDSLEETPTKTMKSFWGGQRVIKQKSTILPYDIGIFAKKHV
;
A
#
# COMPACT_ATOMS: atom_id res chain seq x y z
N MET A 1 -28.20 2.11 -2.37
CA MET A 1 -27.41 2.62 -1.22
C MET A 1 -26.25 1.66 -0.88
N GLU A 2 -26.41 0.34 -1.02
CA GLU A 2 -25.32 -0.66 -0.82
C GLU A 2 -24.04 -0.38 -1.61
N ASN A 3 -24.13 -0.07 -2.91
CA ASN A 3 -22.94 0.11 -3.77
C ASN A 3 -21.98 1.22 -3.33
N SER A 4 -22.45 2.23 -2.58
CA SER A 4 -21.60 3.35 -2.13
C SER A 4 -20.67 2.94 -0.97
N ILE A 5 -21.18 2.09 -0.07
CA ILE A 5 -20.43 1.57 1.07
C ILE A 5 -19.40 0.55 0.59
N ASP A 6 -19.79 -0.32 -0.35
CA ASP A 6 -18.88 -1.30 -0.94
C ASP A 6 -17.73 -0.61 -1.70
N LYS A 7 -18.02 0.47 -2.43
CA LYS A 7 -17.00 1.26 -3.12
C LYS A 7 -16.02 1.92 -2.15
N LEU A 8 -16.52 2.57 -1.09
CA LEU A 8 -15.69 3.17 -0.04
C LEU A 8 -14.80 2.13 0.65
N THR A 9 -15.37 0.98 0.97
CA THR A 9 -14.67 -0.14 1.61
C THR A 9 -13.56 -0.66 0.70
N LEU A 10 -13.85 -0.85 -0.59
CA LEU A 10 -12.86 -1.25 -1.58
C LEU A 10 -11.74 -0.21 -1.73
N GLU A 11 -12.07 1.08 -1.69
CA GLU A 11 -11.08 2.16 -1.81
C GLU A 11 -10.13 2.22 -0.60
N LEU A 12 -10.63 1.91 0.59
CA LEU A 12 -9.84 1.91 1.83
C LEU A 12 -9.04 0.62 2.03
N LEU A 13 -9.59 -0.54 1.64
CA LEU A 13 -9.00 -1.86 1.94
C LEU A 13 -8.14 -2.43 0.81
N ILE A 14 -8.34 -2.00 -0.44
CA ILE A 14 -7.59 -2.54 -1.57
C ILE A 14 -6.40 -1.64 -1.91
N ASN A 15 -5.27 -2.26 -2.25
CA ASN A 15 -4.12 -1.55 -2.79
C ASN A 15 -4.51 -0.68 -4.00
N LYS A 16 -4.04 0.57 -4.05
CA LYS A 16 -4.28 1.53 -5.15
C LYS A 16 -4.13 0.94 -6.56
N GLN A 17 -3.17 0.04 -6.78
CA GLN A 17 -2.98 -0.64 -8.06
C GLN A 17 -4.12 -1.61 -8.41
N GLN A 18 -4.57 -2.37 -7.42
CA GLN A 18 -5.66 -3.33 -7.57
C GLN A 18 -7.01 -2.61 -7.67
N TYR A 19 -7.20 -1.51 -6.94
CA TYR A 19 -8.39 -0.65 -7.07
C TYR A 19 -8.50 -0.02 -8.46
N SER A 20 -7.37 0.42 -9.04
CA SER A 20 -7.33 0.91 -10.42
C SER A 20 -7.76 -0.15 -11.45
N LYS A 21 -7.35 -1.43 -11.24
CA LYS A 21 -7.82 -2.55 -12.07
C LYS A 21 -9.31 -2.84 -11.85
N TYR A 22 -9.80 -2.73 -10.62
CA TYR A 22 -11.22 -2.87 -10.32
C TYR A 22 -12.06 -1.80 -11.04
N LEU A 23 -11.66 -0.53 -10.95
CA LEU A 23 -12.30 0.58 -11.66
C LEU A 23 -12.35 0.39 -13.18
N SER A 24 -11.29 -0.18 -13.78
CA SER A 24 -11.29 -0.46 -15.22
C SER A 24 -12.36 -1.49 -15.65
N LYS A 25 -12.80 -2.35 -14.72
CA LYS A 25 -13.80 -3.39 -14.96
C LYS A 25 -15.22 -2.94 -14.61
N THR A 26 -15.38 -2.14 -13.56
CA THR A 26 -16.69 -1.70 -13.06
C THR A 26 -17.18 -0.42 -13.70
N ASP A 27 -16.30 0.57 -13.89
CA ASP A 27 -16.62 1.89 -14.46
C ASP A 27 -15.51 2.36 -15.43
N PRO A 28 -15.50 1.88 -16.69
CA PRO A 28 -14.48 2.24 -17.67
C PRO A 28 -14.36 3.76 -17.91
N LYS A 29 -15.50 4.48 -17.88
CA LYS A 29 -15.53 5.94 -18.07
C LYS A 29 -14.74 6.69 -17.00
N LYS A 30 -14.94 6.35 -15.72
CA LYS A 30 -14.20 6.98 -14.60
C LYS A 30 -12.72 6.63 -14.63
N TYR A 31 -12.41 5.41 -15.08
CA TYR A 31 -11.03 4.99 -15.28
C TYR A 31 -10.33 5.83 -16.37
N ASP A 32 -11.03 6.08 -17.49
CA ASP A 32 -10.51 6.92 -18.57
C ASP A 32 -10.34 8.37 -18.13
N GLU A 33 -11.31 8.95 -17.42
CA GLU A 33 -11.20 10.30 -16.82
C GLU A 33 -9.98 10.41 -15.89
N PHE A 34 -9.76 9.41 -15.03
CA PHE A 34 -8.61 9.37 -14.13
C PHE A 34 -7.28 9.23 -14.88
N LYS A 35 -7.28 8.46 -15.98
CA LYS A 35 -6.11 8.32 -16.85
C LYS A 35 -5.79 9.62 -17.58
N GLU A 36 -6.81 10.31 -18.10
CA GLU A 36 -6.66 11.63 -18.72
C GLU A 36 -6.15 12.67 -17.72
N TYR A 37 -6.70 12.69 -16.50
CA TYR A 37 -6.23 13.55 -15.42
C TYR A 37 -4.74 13.31 -15.13
N LYS A 38 -4.32 12.04 -14.99
CA LYS A 38 -2.91 11.68 -14.82
C LYS A 38 -2.04 12.13 -16.00
N SER A 39 -2.56 12.05 -17.22
CA SER A 39 -1.83 12.49 -18.41
C SER A 39 -1.66 14.01 -18.42
N LYS A 40 -2.71 14.77 -18.08
CA LYS A 40 -2.65 16.24 -17.93
C LYS A 40 -1.68 16.65 -16.83
N LEU A 41 -1.70 15.95 -15.69
CA LEU A 41 -0.79 16.20 -14.59
C LEU A 41 0.67 16.03 -15.00
N ARG A 42 1.00 14.98 -15.77
CA ARG A 42 2.37 14.81 -16.32
C ARG A 42 2.73 15.89 -17.33
N LYS A 43 1.78 16.28 -18.19
CA LYS A 43 2.01 17.30 -19.22
C LYS A 43 2.37 18.66 -18.61
N TYR A 44 1.64 19.06 -17.57
CA TYR A 44 1.83 20.36 -16.89
C TYR A 44 2.70 20.25 -15.63
N ALA A 45 3.39 19.13 -15.42
CA ALA A 45 4.13 18.89 -14.17
C ALA A 45 5.18 19.97 -13.90
N VAL A 46 5.93 20.36 -14.94
CA VAL A 46 6.97 21.38 -14.84
C VAL A 46 6.36 22.74 -14.53
N ASP A 47 5.31 23.12 -15.26
CA ASP A 47 4.62 24.41 -15.08
C ASP A 47 3.96 24.53 -13.69
N ILE A 48 3.40 23.44 -13.18
CA ILE A 48 2.82 23.39 -11.83
C ILE A 48 3.90 23.62 -10.78
N VAL A 49 5.05 22.95 -10.92
CA VAL A 49 6.16 23.11 -9.98
C VAL A 49 6.68 24.56 -10.01
N ASP A 50 6.90 25.11 -11.20
CA ASP A 50 7.34 26.50 -11.37
C ASP A 50 6.35 27.50 -10.75
N MET A 51 5.06 27.33 -11.02
CA MET A 51 4.01 28.15 -10.40
C MET A 51 4.00 28.05 -8.88
N THR A 52 4.14 26.83 -8.33
CA THR A 52 4.22 26.66 -6.87
C THR A 52 5.48 27.28 -6.28
N SER A 53 6.63 27.19 -6.96
CA SER A 53 7.86 27.85 -6.53
C SER A 53 7.70 29.37 -6.50
N GLN A 54 7.11 29.95 -7.54
CA GLN A 54 6.85 31.39 -7.60
C GLN A 54 5.90 31.87 -6.50
N LEU A 55 4.87 31.08 -6.16
CA LEU A 55 3.97 31.36 -5.05
C LEU A 55 4.66 31.29 -3.68
N ILE A 56 5.64 30.41 -3.52
CA ILE A 56 6.45 30.30 -2.30
C ILE A 56 7.40 31.50 -2.19
N GLU A 57 8.09 31.86 -3.27
CA GLU A 57 9.05 32.96 -3.30
C GLU A 57 8.37 34.32 -3.16
N ASN A 58 7.23 34.50 -3.83
CA ASN A 58 6.48 35.74 -3.88
C ASN A 58 4.99 35.51 -3.56
N PRO A 59 4.59 35.57 -2.27
CA PRO A 59 3.20 35.33 -1.85
C PRO A 59 2.18 36.32 -2.42
N ASN A 60 2.64 37.49 -2.89
CA ASN A 60 1.78 38.54 -3.46
C ASN A 60 1.74 38.51 -4.99
N HIS A 61 2.25 37.45 -5.62
CA HIS A 61 2.20 37.33 -7.07
C HIS A 61 0.73 37.23 -7.53
N PRO A 62 0.27 38.06 -8.48
CA PRO A 62 -1.13 38.10 -8.89
C PRO A 62 -1.48 36.85 -9.72
N TYR A 63 -1.92 35.81 -9.02
CA TYR A 63 -2.61 34.66 -9.60
C TYR A 63 -4.12 34.81 -9.43
N SER A 64 -4.89 33.88 -10.00
CA SER A 64 -6.34 33.83 -9.74
C SER A 64 -6.61 33.59 -8.26
N VAL A 65 -7.61 34.26 -7.70
CA VAL A 65 -8.03 34.13 -6.29
C VAL A 65 -8.24 32.66 -5.90
N GLU A 66 -8.83 31.86 -6.81
CA GLU A 66 -9.05 30.43 -6.59
C GLU A 66 -7.73 29.66 -6.41
N ILE A 67 -6.69 30.01 -7.17
CA ILE A 67 -5.37 29.37 -7.08
C ILE A 67 -4.69 29.75 -5.77
N GLU A 68 -4.82 31.01 -5.34
CA GLU A 68 -4.25 31.47 -4.07
C GLU A 68 -4.93 30.82 -2.86
N GLU A 69 -6.26 30.76 -2.83
CA GLU A 69 -7.02 30.12 -1.76
C GLU A 69 -6.69 28.61 -1.67
N THR A 70 -6.66 27.93 -2.81
CA THR A 70 -6.35 26.49 -2.86
C THR A 70 -4.90 26.20 -2.50
N PHE A 71 -3.96 27.04 -2.94
CA PHE A 71 -2.55 26.94 -2.57
C PHE A 71 -2.35 27.14 -1.06
N ASN A 72 -3.03 28.11 -0.46
CA ASN A 72 -2.99 28.35 0.99
C ASN A 72 -3.57 27.17 1.80
N ALA A 73 -4.64 26.53 1.33
CA ALA A 73 -5.18 25.34 1.98
C ALA A 73 -4.23 24.13 1.84
N PHE A 74 -3.62 23.98 0.66
CA PHE A 74 -2.63 22.95 0.38
C PHE A 74 -1.38 23.10 1.25
N SER A 75 -0.79 24.31 1.33
CA SER A 75 0.40 24.58 2.12
C SER A 75 0.18 24.34 3.61
N LYS A 76 -0.96 24.79 4.17
CA LYS A 76 -1.37 24.48 5.56
C LYS A 76 -1.46 22.99 5.83
N SER A 77 -1.96 22.21 4.87
CA SER A 77 -2.05 20.75 5.00
C SER A 77 -0.67 20.10 5.01
N ILE A 78 0.26 20.62 4.20
CA ILE A 78 1.66 20.19 4.20
C ILE A 78 2.34 20.52 5.53
N PHE A 79 2.14 21.74 6.06
CA PHE A 79 2.72 22.13 7.35
C PHE A 79 2.27 21.18 8.46
N ARG A 80 0.97 20.89 8.56
CA ARG A 80 0.44 19.91 9.52
C ARG A 80 1.07 18.53 9.37
N TYR A 81 1.27 18.07 8.14
CA TYR A 81 1.94 16.79 7.90
C TYR A 81 3.39 16.81 8.39
N PHE A 82 4.13 17.89 8.14
CA PHE A 82 5.50 18.01 8.63
C PHE A 82 5.57 18.13 10.15
N GLU A 83 4.72 18.95 10.77
CA GLU A 83 4.62 19.06 12.23
C GLU A 83 4.33 17.71 12.87
N MET A 84 3.37 16.95 12.33
CA MET A 84 3.04 15.61 12.83
C MET A 84 4.23 14.65 12.68
N LYS A 85 4.93 14.71 11.53
CA LYS A 85 6.12 13.88 11.27
C LYS A 85 7.31 14.26 12.16
N GLU A 86 7.45 15.53 12.54
CA GLU A 86 8.45 15.98 13.49
C GLU A 86 8.12 15.49 14.90
N LEU A 87 6.87 15.60 15.32
CA LEU A 87 6.39 15.05 16.59
C LEU A 87 6.64 13.54 16.67
N GLU A 88 6.30 12.79 15.62
CA GLU A 88 6.56 11.35 15.52
C GLU A 88 8.05 11.01 15.76
N LYS A 89 8.97 11.82 15.22
CA LYS A 89 10.42 11.61 15.37
C LYS A 89 10.96 12.04 16.73
N SER A 90 10.42 13.11 17.30
CA SER A 90 10.83 13.63 18.60
C SER A 90 10.31 12.78 19.77
N ASN A 91 9.28 11.98 19.54
CA ASN A 91 8.73 11.10 20.55
C ASN A 91 9.71 9.94 20.78
N GLU A 92 10.40 9.96 21.93
CA GLU A 92 11.44 8.99 22.29
C GLU A 92 10.90 7.54 22.27
N TYR A 93 9.60 7.37 22.54
CA TYR A 93 8.88 6.10 22.45
C TYR A 93 8.70 5.55 21.02
N ASN A 94 8.85 6.36 19.96
CA ASN A 94 8.76 5.92 18.56
C ASN A 94 10.06 5.32 18.01
N GLN A 95 11.18 5.45 18.73
CA GLN A 95 12.44 4.82 18.29
C GLN A 95 12.40 3.30 18.43
N ASP A 96 11.69 2.77 19.44
CA ASP A 96 11.57 1.32 19.67
C ASP A 96 10.66 0.64 18.63
N TYR A 97 9.53 1.26 18.25
CA TYR A 97 8.60 0.67 17.27
C TYR A 97 9.21 0.47 15.88
N LYS A 98 10.21 1.30 15.50
CA LYS A 98 10.89 1.13 14.21
C LYS A 98 11.83 -0.08 14.18
N LYS A 99 12.28 -0.54 15.36
CA LYS A 99 13.10 -1.75 15.52
C LYS A 99 12.22 -3.00 15.61
N ASP A 100 11.03 -2.86 16.19
CA ASP A 100 10.07 -3.96 16.36
C ASP A 100 9.36 -4.35 15.06
N GLU A 101 9.10 -3.42 14.14
CA GLU A 101 8.51 -3.77 12.81
C GLU A 101 9.42 -4.73 12.01
N ASP A 102 10.75 -4.59 12.12
CA ASP A 102 11.71 -5.51 11.51
C ASP A 102 11.87 -6.83 12.30
N MET A 103 11.50 -6.87 13.59
CA MET A 103 11.55 -8.11 14.42
C MET A 103 10.25 -8.91 14.39
N MET A 104 9.10 -8.29 14.15
CA MET A 104 7.78 -8.94 14.19
C MET A 104 7.57 -9.98 13.08
N PHE A 105 8.40 -9.98 12.03
CA PHE A 105 8.39 -10.99 10.96
C PHE A 105 9.70 -11.78 10.83
N ALA A 106 10.76 -11.44 11.56
CA ALA A 106 12.09 -12.02 11.37
C ALA A 106 12.33 -13.35 12.12
N HIS A 107 11.44 -13.76 13.03
CA HIS A 107 11.61 -15.01 13.80
C HIS A 107 10.44 -16.00 13.68
N CYS A 108 9.90 -16.15 12.46
CA CYS A 108 9.20 -17.37 12.06
C CYS A 108 10.15 -18.37 11.39
N GLU A 109 11.38 -18.50 11.88
CA GLU A 109 12.15 -19.72 11.66
C GLU A 109 11.71 -20.71 12.72
N THR A 110 10.97 -21.72 12.27
CA THR A 110 10.70 -22.95 13.00
C THR A 110 11.95 -23.38 13.78
N PRO A 111 11.86 -23.62 15.11
CA PRO A 111 12.88 -24.40 15.78
C PRO A 111 12.90 -25.76 15.08
N LEU A 112 13.92 -25.99 14.26
CA LEU A 112 14.32 -27.34 13.91
C LEU A 112 14.63 -28.00 15.24
N LEU A 113 13.82 -28.98 15.60
CA LEU A 113 14.07 -29.91 16.69
C LEU A 113 15.39 -30.60 16.37
N GLU A 114 16.49 -30.05 16.86
CA GLU A 114 17.68 -30.84 17.15
C GLU A 114 17.39 -31.54 18.47
N GLU A 115 17.07 -32.81 18.33
CA GLU A 115 16.98 -33.78 19.42
C GLU A 115 18.35 -33.85 20.10
N GLU A 116 18.53 -33.15 21.22
CA GLU A 116 19.52 -33.55 22.23
C GLU A 116 18.86 -33.65 23.60
N GLU A 117 18.89 -34.88 24.11
CA GLU A 117 18.35 -35.32 25.39
C GLU A 117 19.07 -34.65 26.56
N THR A 118 18.39 -33.85 27.38
CA THR A 118 18.70 -33.75 28.82
C THR A 118 17.46 -33.37 29.65
N ASP A 119 16.92 -34.40 30.30
CA ASP A 119 16.28 -34.48 31.62
C ASP A 119 16.17 -33.19 32.46
N SER A 120 14.94 -32.71 32.70
CA SER A 120 14.43 -32.32 34.03
C SER A 120 13.02 -31.70 33.98
N LEU A 121 12.23 -32.06 34.98
CA LEU A 121 10.80 -31.82 35.16
C LEU A 121 10.38 -30.35 35.20
N GLU A 122 9.29 -29.99 34.51
CA GLU A 122 8.14 -29.23 35.05
C GLU A 122 6.99 -29.15 34.02
N GLU A 123 5.83 -29.71 34.38
CA GLU A 123 4.61 -29.71 33.57
C GLU A 123 3.99 -28.30 33.54
N THR A 124 4.00 -27.66 32.37
CA THR A 124 3.05 -26.58 32.07
C THR A 124 2.08 -27.08 30.98
N PRO A 125 0.76 -26.92 31.13
CA PRO A 125 -0.18 -27.39 30.13
C PRO A 125 -0.11 -26.45 28.93
N THR A 126 0.69 -26.83 27.94
CA THR A 126 0.69 -26.24 26.60
C THR A 126 -0.64 -26.57 25.94
N LYS A 127 -1.68 -25.76 26.23
CA LYS A 127 -2.88 -25.71 25.41
C LYS A 127 -2.47 -25.24 24.03
N THR A 128 -2.18 -26.19 23.14
CA THR A 128 -2.02 -25.96 21.71
C THR A 128 -3.29 -25.26 21.23
N MET A 129 -3.22 -23.95 21.00
CA MET A 129 -4.35 -23.18 20.52
C MET A 129 -4.72 -23.69 19.13
N LYS A 130 -5.88 -24.35 19.01
CA LYS A 130 -6.42 -24.73 17.71
C LYS A 130 -6.77 -23.45 16.95
N SER A 131 -6.09 -23.21 15.84
CA SER A 131 -6.41 -22.10 14.93
C SER A 131 -7.86 -22.23 14.45
N PHE A 132 -8.66 -21.18 14.69
CA PHE A 132 -10.03 -21.06 14.17
C PHE A 132 -10.09 -20.78 12.66
N TRP A 133 -8.95 -20.53 12.02
CA TRP A 133 -8.85 -20.12 10.62
C TRP A 133 -8.25 -21.17 9.68
N GLY A 134 -7.95 -22.37 10.19
CA GLY A 134 -7.45 -23.46 9.35
C GLY A 134 -6.77 -24.54 10.17
N GLY A 135 -7.54 -25.52 10.62
CA GLY A 135 -7.01 -26.74 11.25
C GLY A 135 -6.54 -27.79 10.24
N GLN A 136 -6.92 -27.66 8.97
CA GLN A 136 -6.60 -28.61 7.92
C GLN A 136 -5.54 -28.00 6.98
N ARG A 137 -4.40 -28.67 6.84
CA ARG A 137 -3.39 -28.32 5.84
C ARG A 137 -4.03 -28.41 4.44
N VAL A 138 -3.98 -27.33 3.68
CA VAL A 138 -4.46 -27.34 2.28
C VAL A 138 -3.51 -28.20 1.45
N ILE A 139 -3.97 -29.39 1.10
CA ILE A 139 -3.24 -30.29 0.18
C ILE A 139 -3.56 -29.82 -1.23
N LYS A 140 -2.59 -29.20 -1.90
CA LYS A 140 -2.71 -28.90 -3.33
C LYS A 140 -2.75 -30.23 -4.07
N GLN A 141 -3.92 -30.56 -4.62
CA GLN A 141 -3.98 -31.64 -5.60
C GLN A 141 -3.13 -31.23 -6.80
N LYS A 142 -2.24 -32.14 -7.22
CA LYS A 142 -1.51 -32.00 -8.48
C LYS A 142 -2.54 -32.06 -9.60
N SER A 143 -3.02 -30.90 -10.03
CA SER A 143 -3.76 -30.82 -11.27
C SER A 143 -2.81 -31.24 -12.39
N THR A 144 -3.23 -32.20 -13.19
CA THR A 144 -2.56 -32.60 -14.43
C THR A 144 -2.78 -31.48 -15.46
N ILE A 145 -2.27 -30.29 -15.16
CA ILE A 145 -2.21 -29.20 -16.13
C ILE A 145 -1.06 -29.59 -17.04
N LEU A 146 -1.40 -30.09 -18.22
CA LEU A 146 -0.45 -30.23 -19.33
C LEU A 146 0.32 -28.92 -19.45
N PRO A 147 1.66 -28.94 -19.56
CA PRO A 147 2.45 -27.73 -19.67
C PRO A 147 1.92 -26.95 -20.87
N TYR A 148 1.34 -25.78 -20.61
CA TYR A 148 0.88 -24.89 -21.66
C TYR A 148 2.12 -24.43 -22.41
N ASP A 149 2.28 -24.89 -23.65
CA ASP A 149 3.47 -24.60 -24.45
C ASP A 149 3.47 -23.12 -24.87
N ILE A 150 4.32 -22.36 -24.18
CA ILE A 150 4.51 -20.92 -24.35
C ILE A 150 5.10 -20.60 -25.74
N GLY A 151 5.58 -21.61 -26.47
CA GLY A 151 6.12 -21.51 -27.83
C GLY A 151 5.08 -21.13 -28.90
N ILE A 152 3.78 -21.23 -28.61
CA ILE A 152 2.71 -20.87 -29.56
C ILE A 152 2.71 -19.37 -29.88
N PHE A 153 3.24 -18.53 -28.99
CA PHE A 153 3.29 -17.07 -29.17
C PHE A 153 4.56 -16.55 -29.84
N ALA A 154 5.54 -17.42 -30.09
CA ALA A 154 6.76 -17.04 -30.80
C ALA A 154 6.48 -16.99 -32.32
N LYS A 155 5.95 -15.86 -32.78
CA LYS A 155 5.89 -15.50 -34.21
C LYS A 155 7.29 -15.62 -34.80
N LYS A 156 7.47 -16.53 -35.77
CA LYS A 156 8.63 -16.51 -36.67
C LYS A 156 8.55 -15.24 -37.51
N HIS A 157 9.49 -14.34 -37.33
CA HIS A 157 9.80 -13.34 -38.34
C HIS A 157 10.48 -14.08 -39.51
N VAL A 158 9.78 -14.12 -40.63
CA VAL A 158 10.35 -14.32 -41.96
C VAL A 158 10.20 -12.99 -42.69
#